data_AF-A0A7Y4RCB0-F1
#
_entry.id   AF-A0A7Y4RCB0-F1
#
_cell.length_a   1.000
_cell.length_b   1.000
_cell.length_c   1.000
_cell.angle_alpha   90.00
_cell.angle_beta   90.00
_cell.angle_gamma   90.00
#
_symmetry.space_group_name_H-M   'P 1'
#
loop_
_entity.id
_entity.type
_entity.pdbx_description
1 polymer ?
#
loop_
_entity_poly.entity_id
_entity_poly.type
_entity_poly.pdbx_seq_one_letter_code
_entity_poly.pdbx_strand_id
1 'polypeptide(L)' 'MTRRILSAAVFAVVVAAMVLVTTAEAKKPGGGLGGCPRDIQCLDVWNPVICSDGLIYSNGCYAYRACATGCVPYGGESS' A
#
# COMPACT_ATOMS: atom_id res chain seq x y z
N MET A 1 43.31 8.91 -25.45
CA MET A 1 42.94 9.57 -24.17
C MET A 1 41.53 10.17 -24.18
N THR A 2 41.01 10.66 -25.31
CA THR A 2 39.67 11.27 -25.45
C THR A 2 38.48 10.35 -25.14
N ARG A 3 38.52 9.06 -25.52
CA ARG A 3 37.44 8.09 -25.24
C ARG A 3 37.21 7.78 -23.75
N ARG A 4 38.26 7.82 -22.93
CA ARG A 4 38.16 7.57 -21.47
C ARG A 4 37.50 8.76 -20.75
N ILE A 5 37.81 9.97 -21.19
CA ILE A 5 37.23 11.21 -20.66
C ILE A 5 35.74 11.32 -21.08
N LEU A 6 35.41 10.97 -22.33
CA LEU A 6 34.02 10.88 -22.79
C LEU A 6 33.19 9.88 -21.97
N SER A 7 33.76 8.71 -21.66
CA SER A 7 33.07 7.69 -20.86
C SER A 7 32.82 8.14 -19.42
N ALA A 8 33.81 8.80 -18.81
CA ALA A 8 33.68 9.35 -17.45
C ALA A 8 32.66 10.50 -17.39
N ALA A 9 32.62 11.37 -18.40
CA ALA A 9 31.66 12.46 -18.48
C ALA A 9 30.22 11.95 -18.69
N VAL A 10 30.03 10.95 -19.56
CA VAL A 10 28.72 10.29 -19.74
C VAL A 10 28.28 9.63 -18.44
N PHE A 11 29.17 8.93 -17.74
CA PHE A 11 28.86 8.28 -16.47
C PHE A 11 28.45 9.30 -15.40
N ALA A 12 29.17 10.43 -15.29
CA ALA A 12 28.85 11.50 -14.35
C ALA A 12 27.48 12.14 -14.62
N VAL A 13 27.13 12.36 -15.89
CA VAL A 13 25.82 12.91 -16.29
C VAL A 13 24.68 11.93 -15.98
N VAL A 14 24.88 10.63 -16.24
CA VAL A 14 23.89 9.58 -15.93
C VAL A 14 23.66 9.47 -14.42
N VAL A 15 24.73 9.50 -13.61
CA VAL A 15 24.62 9.49 -12.15
C VAL A 15 23.87 10.72 -11.63
N ALA A 16 24.19 11.92 -12.13
CA ALA A 16 23.51 13.15 -11.72
C ALA A 16 22.01 13.14 -12.07
N ALA A 17 21.62 12.60 -13.22
CA ALA A 17 20.22 12.47 -13.61
C ALA A 17 19.44 11.48 -12.72
N MET A 18 20.08 10.41 -12.24
CA MET A 18 19.42 9.44 -11.34
C MET A 18 19.13 10.00 -9.94
N VAL A 19 19.94 10.94 -9.44
CA VAL A 19 19.73 11.52 -8.09
C VAL A 19 18.44 12.33 -8.00
N LEU A 20 17.97 12.91 -9.11
CA LEU A 20 16.78 13.77 -9.15
C LEU A 20 15.43 12.99 -9.11
N VAL A 21 15.44 11.66 -9.24
CA VAL A 21 14.20 10.86 -9.34
C VAL A 21 13.67 10.37 -7.98
N THR A 22 14.39 10.63 -6.88
CA THR A 22 14.09 9.95 -5.59
C THR A 22 13.32 10.77 -4.55
N THR A 23 12.82 11.96 -4.85
CA THR A 23 11.86 12.62 -3.94
C THR A 23 10.46 12.09 -4.17
N ALA A 24 10.24 10.82 -3.80
CA ALA A 24 8.89 10.30 -3.59
C ALA A 24 8.36 10.85 -2.27
N GLU A 25 7.26 11.58 -2.37
CA GLU A 25 6.42 12.13 -1.31
C GLU A 25 6.46 11.30 -0.02
N ALA A 26 7.02 11.86 1.05
CA ALA A 26 6.83 11.35 2.39
C ALA A 26 5.35 11.52 2.75
N LYS A 27 4.52 10.51 2.45
CA LYS A 27 3.14 10.46 2.93
C LYS A 27 3.19 10.38 4.46
N LYS A 28 3.01 11.53 5.09
CA LYS A 28 2.88 11.71 6.54
C LYS A 28 1.87 10.67 7.07
N PRO A 29 2.22 9.81 8.05
CA PRO A 29 1.24 8.93 8.65
C PRO A 29 0.26 9.80 9.44
N GLY A 30 -0.96 9.92 8.90
CA GLY A 30 -2.04 10.70 9.49
C GLY A 30 -2.48 10.09 10.82
N GLY A 31 -2.00 10.66 11.92
CA GLY A 31 -2.58 10.50 13.25
C GLY A 31 -3.60 11.61 13.48
N GLY A 32 -4.90 11.28 13.38
CA GLY A 32 -5.99 12.19 13.70
C GLY A 32 -7.29 11.83 13.02
N LEU A 33 -8.19 11.14 13.73
CA LEU A 33 -9.65 11.07 13.54
C LEU A 33 -10.21 10.78 12.12
N GLY A 34 -9.41 10.22 11.22
CA GLY A 34 -9.82 9.85 9.85
C GLY A 34 -8.99 8.75 9.21
N GLY A 35 -8.20 8.01 10.02
CA GLY A 35 -7.40 6.87 9.58
C GLY A 35 -8.04 5.53 9.94
N CYS A 36 -7.63 4.47 9.25
CA CYS A 36 -8.09 3.11 9.60
C CYS A 36 -7.66 2.77 11.02
N PRO A 37 -8.48 2.06 11.78
CA PRO A 37 -8.17 1.63 13.13
C PRO A 37 -7.08 0.54 13.05
N ARG A 38 -5.81 0.94 13.10
CA ARG A 38 -4.68 0.00 13.01
C ARG A 38 -4.40 -0.74 14.32
N ASP A 39 -4.87 -0.20 15.44
CA ASP A 39 -4.58 -0.69 16.78
C ASP A 39 -5.65 -1.64 17.35
N ILE A 40 -6.52 -2.21 16.50
CA ILE A 40 -7.54 -3.18 16.93
C ILE A 40 -7.05 -4.62 16.80
N GLN A 41 -7.41 -5.42 17.80
CA GLN A 41 -7.22 -6.86 17.77
C GLN A 41 -8.47 -7.51 17.20
N CYS A 42 -8.27 -8.43 16.25
CA CYS A 42 -9.34 -9.20 15.63
C CYS A 42 -9.23 -10.65 16.08
N LEU A 43 -10.38 -11.28 16.35
CA LEU A 43 -10.41 -12.73 16.53
C LEU A 43 -10.16 -13.41 15.19
N ASP A 44 -9.49 -14.56 15.23
CA ASP A 44 -9.21 -15.40 14.06
C ASP A 44 -10.42 -16.28 13.67
N VAL A 45 -11.62 -15.73 13.77
CA VAL A 45 -12.85 -16.39 13.31
C VAL A 45 -12.94 -16.27 11.80
N TRP A 46 -13.16 -17.40 11.11
CA TRP A 46 -13.42 -17.42 9.67
C TRP A 46 -14.90 -17.11 9.39
N ASN A 47 -15.18 -15.89 8.95
CA ASN A 47 -16.49 -15.42 8.53
C ASN A 47 -16.32 -14.42 7.37
N PRO A 48 -15.98 -14.90 6.16
CA PRO A 48 -15.39 -14.07 5.14
C PRO A 48 -16.36 -13.03 4.57
N VAL A 49 -15.82 -11.86 4.23
CA VAL A 49 -16.55 -10.78 3.57
C VAL A 49 -15.83 -10.32 2.31
N ILE A 50 -16.58 -9.97 1.27
CA ILE A 50 -16.07 -9.32 0.06
C ILE A 50 -16.47 -7.84 0.10
N CYS A 51 -15.51 -6.96 -0.12
CA CYS A 51 -15.69 -5.50 -0.01
C CYS A 51 -15.60 -4.82 -1.38
N SER A 52 -15.90 -3.51 -1.44
CA SER A 52 -15.89 -2.71 -2.68
C SER A 52 -14.53 -2.62 -3.37
N ASP A 53 -13.45 -2.93 -2.66
CA ASP A 53 -12.09 -3.04 -3.19
C ASP A 53 -11.84 -4.37 -3.93
N GLY A 54 -12.82 -5.28 -3.94
CA GLY A 54 -12.73 -6.60 -4.58
C GLY A 54 -11.92 -7.61 -3.77
N LEU A 55 -11.52 -7.30 -2.54
CA LEU A 55 -10.76 -8.19 -1.68
C LEU A 55 -11.68 -8.98 -0.75
N ILE A 56 -11.30 -10.23 -0.49
CA ILE A 56 -11.94 -11.08 0.51
C ILE A 56 -11.13 -10.98 1.81
N TYR A 57 -11.80 -10.59 2.89
CA TYR A 57 -11.24 -10.53 4.22
C TYR A 57 -11.73 -11.71 5.05
N SER A 58 -10.86 -12.29 5.87
CA SER A 58 -11.18 -13.45 6.72
C SER A 58 -12.39 -13.21 7.64
N ASN A 59 -12.59 -11.96 8.08
CA ASN A 59 -13.81 -11.50 8.72
C ASN A 59 -13.95 -9.97 8.65
N GLY A 60 -15.11 -9.48 9.10
CA GLY A 60 -15.43 -8.05 9.13
C GLY A 60 -14.49 -7.20 9.99
N CYS A 61 -13.87 -7.75 11.03
CA CYS A 61 -12.88 -7.00 11.83
C CYS A 61 -11.62 -6.72 11.01
N TYR A 62 -11.11 -7.72 10.29
CA TYR A 62 -9.96 -7.55 9.40
C TYR A 62 -10.24 -6.56 8.26
N ALA A 63 -11.46 -6.58 7.72
CA ALA A 63 -11.93 -5.59 6.74
C ALA A 63 -11.92 -4.16 7.32
N TYR A 64 -12.49 -3.96 8.52
CA TYR A 64 -12.53 -2.67 9.20
C TYR A 64 -11.13 -2.13 9.51
N ARG A 65 -10.21 -3.00 9.98
CA ARG A 65 -8.80 -2.65 10.22
C ARG A 65 -8.08 -2.13 8.96
N ALA A 66 -8.51 -2.60 7.80
CA ALA A 66 -8.00 -2.19 6.49
C ALA A 66 -8.72 -0.96 5.88
N CYS A 67 -9.73 -0.38 6.56
CA CYS A 67 -10.68 0.58 5.96
C CYS A 67 -11.46 0.04 4.75
N ALA A 68 -11.63 -1.27 4.62
CA ALA A 68 -12.48 -1.79 3.57
C ALA A 68 -13.94 -1.40 3.84
N THR A 69 -14.67 -1.03 2.78
CA THR A 69 -16.06 -0.57 2.86
C THR A 69 -16.93 -1.33 1.86
N GLY A 70 -18.25 -1.23 2.01
CA GLY A 70 -19.20 -1.96 1.14
C GLY A 70 -19.09 -3.47 1.25
N CYS A 71 -18.70 -3.96 2.44
CA CYS A 71 -18.48 -5.38 2.67
C CYS A 71 -19.80 -6.14 2.81
N VAL A 72 -19.90 -7.25 2.09
CA VAL A 72 -21.02 -8.21 2.18
C VAL A 72 -20.48 -9.62 2.46
N PRO A 73 -21.28 -10.53 3.06
CA PRO A 73 -20.87 -11.91 3.28
C PRO A 73 -20.40 -12.55 1.97
N TYR A 74 -19.21 -13.14 2.00
CA TYR A 74 -18.65 -13.82 0.83
C TYR A 74 -19.10 -15.28 0.80
N GLY A 75 -19.69 -15.71 -0.32
CA GLY A 75 -20.03 -17.11 -0.58
C GLY A 75 -21.23 -17.63 0.22
N GLY A 76 -22.20 -16.78 0.54
CA GLY A 76 -23.31 -17.15 1.41
C GLY A 76 -24.05 -18.41 0.97
N GLU A 77 -24.46 -19.22 1.95
CA GLU A 77 -25.79 -19.80 1.96
C GLU A 77 -26.64 -18.95 2.89
N SER A 78 -27.69 -18.35 2.33
CA SER A 78 -28.87 -17.95 3.08
C SER A 78 -29.36 -19.15 3.90
N SER A 79 -29.25 -19.07 5.23
CA SER A 79 -30.04 -19.90 6.15
C SER A 79 -31.27 -19.12 6.59
#